data_AF-A0AAW2P7Q3-F1
#
_entry.id   AF-A0AAW2P7Q3-F1
#
_cell.length_a   1.000
_cell.length_b   1.000
_cell.length_c   1.000
_cell.angle_alpha   90.00
_cell.angle_beta   90.00
_cell.angle_gamma   90.00
#
_symmetry.space_group_name_H-M   'P 1'
#
loop_
_entity.id
_entity.type
_entity.pdbx_description
1 polymer ?
#
loop_
_entity_poly.entity_id
_entity_poly.type
_entity_poly.pdbx_seq_one_letter_code
_entity_poly.pdbx_strand_id
1 'polypeptide(L)'
;MSSVTSTCLPGSRLRCFGAGIPTPQRVFMAVTLNFRTFPFYPHPILDISRSPLVAFAKKKNSRPEPVLKPSIIDEVSVDGDEEDDDIEDDIFLEGFEDDELVEEDGYFEDEYFAEEAEPFVGDGAGGGGISLAGTAWDKKALEIAEEVIISFDGELGIYAFKTLLNAAIQVRIERLTNKSGSPSMTDIEAFSTTYRARLDEAETTGSVPENISLEVSSPGVERVVRIPQDLERFKDRNLYVKYATEAVDGGSSSEHDGVFRLISFDSEGSSCTWGLADVRVNREKSGKGRPLSKKQKEWRLNTPLDSLRLVRLYSEI
;
A
#
# COMPACT_ATOMS: atom_id res chain seq x y z
N MET A 1 12.38 -16.72 95.71
CA MET A 1 12.17 -15.50 96.52
C MET A 1 12.97 -14.39 95.83
N SER A 2 12.30 -13.53 95.03
CA SER A 2 11.84 -12.19 95.46
C SER A 2 13.04 -11.23 95.60
N SER A 3 13.17 -10.05 95.00
CA SER A 3 12.27 -9.17 94.25
C SER A 3 13.09 -8.06 93.55
N VAL A 4 12.39 -7.35 92.68
CA VAL A 4 12.74 -6.20 91.81
C VAL A 4 13.14 -4.92 92.55
N THR A 5 14.03 -4.11 91.96
CA THR A 5 14.03 -2.60 91.84
C THR A 5 15.32 -2.21 91.07
N SER A 6 15.42 -1.36 90.03
CA SER A 6 14.78 -0.11 89.56
C SER A 6 15.88 0.98 89.43
N THR A 7 15.73 1.85 88.42
CA THR A 7 16.25 3.25 88.24
C THR A 7 17.58 3.56 87.50
N CYS A 8 17.42 3.96 86.22
CA CYS A 8 17.85 5.19 85.48
C CYS A 8 19.30 5.75 85.51
N LEU A 9 20.02 5.77 84.34
CA LEU A 9 20.31 6.89 83.37
C LEU A 9 21.58 7.73 83.69
N PRO A 10 22.21 8.52 82.76
CA PRO A 10 22.07 8.69 81.30
C PRO A 10 23.42 8.42 80.53
N GLY A 11 23.50 8.19 79.21
CA GLY A 11 23.23 9.10 78.10
C GLY A 11 24.53 9.45 77.36
N SER A 12 24.84 8.74 76.25
CA SER A 12 25.91 9.11 75.31
C SER A 12 25.45 8.89 73.88
N ARG A 13 25.27 10.00 73.16
CA ARG A 13 24.93 10.08 71.74
C ARG A 13 26.11 9.56 70.90
N LEU A 14 25.89 8.51 70.12
CA LEU A 14 26.73 8.17 68.98
C LEU A 14 25.90 8.35 67.70
N ARG A 15 26.33 9.31 66.89
CA ARG A 15 25.82 9.55 65.53
C ARG A 15 26.35 8.43 64.64
N CYS A 16 25.46 7.59 64.11
CA CYS A 16 25.77 6.76 62.95
C CYS A 16 25.28 7.50 61.71
N PHE A 17 26.22 7.79 60.80
CA PHE A 17 25.94 8.25 59.44
C PHE A 17 25.30 7.08 58.66
N GLY A 18 24.03 7.22 58.31
CA GLY A 18 23.39 6.37 57.32
C GLY A 18 23.82 6.82 55.92
N ALA A 19 24.58 5.96 55.23
CA ALA A 19 24.80 6.10 53.79
C ALA A 19 23.50 5.73 53.07
N GLY A 20 22.72 6.75 52.68
CA GLY A 20 21.60 6.59 51.77
C GLY A 20 22.11 6.36 50.36
N ILE A 21 21.78 5.20 49.79
CA ILE A 21 21.96 4.91 48.36
C ILE A 21 20.98 5.80 47.60
N PRO A 22 21.42 6.65 46.65
CA PRO A 22 20.50 7.42 45.83
C PRO A 22 19.86 6.52 44.77
N THR A 23 18.54 6.43 44.80
CA THR A 23 17.71 5.91 43.71
C THR A 23 17.93 6.73 42.43
N PRO A 24 18.08 6.11 41.25
CA PRO A 24 18.25 6.86 40.02
C PRO A 24 16.96 7.62 39.66
N GLN A 25 17.11 8.93 39.45
CA GLN A 25 16.06 9.76 38.87
C GLN A 25 15.76 9.27 37.45
N ARG A 26 14.55 8.76 37.25
CA ARG A 26 14.01 8.42 35.93
C ARG A 26 13.71 9.73 35.21
N VAL A 27 14.67 10.20 34.42
CA VAL A 27 14.50 11.35 33.53
C VAL A 27 13.53 10.91 32.43
N PHE A 28 12.28 11.36 32.50
CA PHE A 28 11.37 11.33 31.36
C PHE A 28 11.89 12.37 30.35
N MET A 29 12.66 11.92 29.36
CA MET A 29 12.81 12.69 28.14
C MET A 29 11.48 12.60 27.39
N ALA A 30 10.72 13.68 27.40
CA ALA A 30 9.61 13.86 26.50
C ALA A 30 10.17 13.90 25.07
N VAL A 31 10.18 12.75 24.39
CA VAL A 31 10.39 12.68 22.95
C VAL A 31 9.13 13.27 22.32
N THR A 32 9.19 14.56 22.04
CA THR A 32 8.21 15.23 21.19
C THR A 32 8.37 14.66 19.80
N LEU A 33 7.54 13.67 19.45
CA LEU A 33 7.33 13.27 18.08
C LEU A 33 6.69 14.46 17.37
N ASN A 34 7.52 15.28 16.73
CA ASN A 34 7.08 16.30 15.79
C ASN A 34 6.50 15.60 14.56
N PHE A 35 5.26 15.12 14.68
CA PHE A 35 4.39 14.94 13.53
C PHE A 35 4.08 16.34 13.00
N ARG A 36 4.99 16.88 12.18
CA ARG A 36 4.64 17.98 11.30
C ARG A 36 3.61 17.43 10.33
N THR A 37 2.36 17.68 10.67
CA THR A 37 1.19 17.53 9.83
C THR A 37 1.45 18.32 8.56
N PHE A 38 1.88 17.64 7.50
CA PHE A 38 1.64 18.16 6.16
C PHE A 38 0.13 18.14 5.94
N PRO A 39 -0.43 19.13 5.24
CA PRO A 39 -1.86 19.30 5.15
C PRO A 39 -2.44 18.07 4.45
N PHE A 40 -3.19 17.27 5.22
CA PHE A 40 -4.23 16.44 4.66
C PHE A 40 -5.10 17.40 3.85
N TYR A 41 -5.09 17.27 2.52
CA TYR A 41 -6.14 17.86 1.71
C TYR A 41 -7.44 17.15 2.12
N PRO A 42 -8.42 17.84 2.73
CA PRO A 42 -9.73 17.26 2.89
C PRO A 42 -10.34 17.24 1.48
N HIS A 43 -10.30 16.08 0.83
CA HIS A 43 -11.22 15.89 -0.28
C HIS A 43 -12.64 16.02 0.30
N PRO A 44 -13.47 16.94 -0.20
CA PRO A 44 -14.85 16.99 0.23
C PRO A 44 -15.47 15.64 -0.10
N ILE A 45 -16.07 15.02 0.93
CA ILE A 45 -16.88 13.82 0.81
C ILE A 45 -17.90 14.09 -0.31
N LEU A 46 -17.70 13.47 -1.46
CA LEU A 46 -18.71 13.44 -2.50
C LEU A 46 -19.83 12.57 -1.97
N ASP A 47 -20.89 13.21 -1.51
CA ASP A 47 -22.18 12.60 -1.21
C ASP A 47 -22.71 11.98 -2.51
N ILE A 48 -22.49 10.68 -2.69
CA ILE A 48 -22.99 9.92 -3.83
C ILE A 48 -24.49 9.74 -3.62
N SER A 49 -25.26 10.70 -4.12
CA SER A 49 -26.70 10.54 -4.35
C SER A 49 -26.92 9.36 -5.30
N ARG A 50 -27.44 8.25 -4.74
CA ARG A 50 -27.88 7.08 -5.50
C ARG A 50 -28.97 7.46 -6.50
N SER A 51 -28.64 7.47 -7.79
CA SER A 51 -29.64 7.43 -8.88
C SER A 51 -29.78 5.99 -9.42
N PRO A 52 -31.01 5.54 -9.72
CA PRO A 52 -31.26 4.17 -10.14
C PRO A 52 -30.75 3.88 -11.56
N LEU A 53 -30.22 2.68 -11.72
CA LEU A 53 -29.74 2.10 -12.98
C LEU A 53 -30.88 2.02 -14.01
N VAL A 54 -30.76 2.76 -15.11
CA VAL A 54 -31.57 2.56 -16.32
C VAL A 54 -30.66 1.99 -17.40
N ALA A 55 -30.94 0.74 -17.78
CA ALA A 55 -30.24 0.03 -18.83
C ALA A 55 -30.50 0.69 -20.21
N PHE A 56 -29.44 1.00 -20.95
CA PHE A 56 -29.53 1.30 -22.38
C PHE A 56 -28.56 0.44 -23.19
N ALA A 57 -29.14 -0.15 -24.24
CA ALA A 57 -28.54 -1.15 -25.11
C ALA A 57 -27.47 -0.60 -26.06
N LYS A 58 -26.58 -1.51 -26.45
CA LYS A 58 -25.46 -1.39 -27.41
C LYS A 58 -25.79 -0.58 -28.67
N LYS A 59 -24.87 0.32 -29.07
CA LYS A 59 -24.61 0.61 -30.48
C LYS A 59 -23.13 0.92 -30.74
N LYS A 60 -22.54 0.04 -31.54
CA LYS A 60 -21.18 0.03 -32.11
C LYS A 60 -21.02 1.19 -33.09
N ASN A 61 -19.95 1.98 -32.99
CA ASN A 61 -19.40 2.78 -34.10
C ASN A 61 -17.93 3.11 -33.84
N SER A 62 -17.06 2.45 -34.61
CA SER A 62 -15.61 2.62 -34.67
C SER A 62 -15.22 3.70 -35.68
N ARG A 63 -14.28 4.60 -35.33
CA ARG A 63 -13.41 5.29 -36.30
C ARG A 63 -11.99 5.43 -35.73
N PRO A 64 -10.93 5.22 -36.53
CA PRO A 64 -9.54 5.11 -36.05
C PRO A 64 -8.76 6.43 -36.12
N GLU A 65 -7.81 6.61 -35.21
CA GLU A 65 -6.73 7.61 -35.25
C GLU A 65 -5.48 7.09 -36.02
N PRO A 66 -4.62 7.99 -36.55
CA PRO A 66 -3.76 7.68 -37.69
C PRO A 66 -2.41 7.05 -37.30
N VAL A 67 -2.06 5.95 -37.94
CA VAL A 67 -0.75 5.30 -37.84
C VAL A 67 0.15 5.72 -39.00
N LEU A 68 1.36 6.18 -38.65
CA LEU A 68 2.45 6.55 -39.54
C LEU A 68 3.02 5.33 -40.28
N LYS A 69 3.17 5.44 -41.61
CA LYS A 69 3.79 4.41 -42.48
C LYS A 69 5.32 4.50 -42.46
N PRO A 70 6.04 3.36 -42.42
CA PRO A 70 7.37 3.25 -42.99
C PRO A 70 7.35 2.71 -44.43
N SER A 71 8.44 2.98 -45.11
CA SER A 71 8.74 2.97 -46.54
C SER A 71 9.10 1.61 -47.15
N ILE A 72 8.90 1.51 -48.48
CA ILE A 72 9.77 0.93 -49.54
C ILE A 72 10.48 -0.39 -49.21
N ILE A 73 10.20 -1.47 -49.97
CA ILE A 73 11.16 -2.15 -50.88
C ILE A 73 10.40 -2.97 -51.94
N ASP A 74 11.03 -3.05 -53.12
CA ASP A 74 10.64 -3.58 -54.43
C ASP A 74 10.11 -5.01 -54.50
N GLU A 75 9.27 -5.19 -55.52
CA GLU A 75 8.76 -6.43 -56.10
C GLU A 75 9.88 -7.23 -56.80
N VAL A 76 9.90 -8.54 -56.59
CA VAL A 76 10.53 -9.50 -57.52
C VAL A 76 9.52 -10.61 -57.79
N SER A 77 9.05 -10.60 -59.03
CA SER A 77 8.26 -11.63 -59.69
C SER A 77 9.11 -12.85 -60.04
N VAL A 78 8.59 -14.06 -59.78
CA VAL A 78 9.01 -15.30 -60.44
C VAL A 78 7.73 -16.05 -60.85
N ASP A 79 7.44 -16.00 -62.15
CA ASP A 79 6.59 -16.92 -62.89
C ASP A 79 7.32 -18.25 -63.11
N GLY A 80 6.56 -19.35 -63.18
CA GLY A 80 7.08 -20.67 -63.59
C GLY A 80 6.21 -21.86 -63.16
N ASP A 81 5.00 -21.94 -63.72
CA ASP A 81 4.32 -23.08 -64.39
C ASP A 81 4.46 -24.55 -63.92
N GLU A 82 3.29 -25.24 -63.93
CA GLU A 82 3.00 -26.68 -64.19
C GLU A 82 3.36 -27.71 -63.07
N GLU A 83 2.55 -28.70 -62.63
CA GLU A 83 1.32 -29.42 -63.07
C GLU A 83 0.78 -30.25 -61.86
N ASP A 84 -0.54 -30.54 -61.82
CA ASP A 84 -1.28 -31.79 -61.46
C ASP A 84 -0.85 -32.63 -60.21
N ASP A 85 -1.65 -33.28 -59.35
CA ASP A 85 -3.04 -33.75 -59.19
C ASP A 85 -3.30 -33.78 -57.65
N ASP A 86 -4.48 -33.65 -57.04
CA ASP A 86 -5.55 -34.66 -56.92
C ASP A 86 -6.72 -34.02 -56.16
N ILE A 87 -7.93 -34.11 -56.71
CA ILE A 87 -9.22 -33.88 -56.05
C ILE A 87 -9.98 -35.21 -56.12
N GLU A 88 -10.48 -35.70 -55.00
CA GLU A 88 -11.58 -36.68 -54.77
C GLU A 88 -11.44 -37.07 -53.27
N ASP A 89 -12.42 -37.29 -52.40
CA ASP A 89 -13.88 -37.31 -52.38
C ASP A 89 -14.24 -37.33 -50.86
N ASP A 90 -15.15 -36.49 -50.39
CA ASP A 90 -16.55 -36.80 -50.12
C ASP A 90 -16.82 -37.61 -48.82
N ILE A 91 -17.55 -36.94 -47.90
CA ILE A 91 -18.63 -37.47 -47.05
C ILE A 91 -18.33 -38.70 -46.16
N PHE A 92 -18.20 -38.44 -44.85
CA PHE A 92 -18.73 -39.32 -43.80
C PHE A 92 -19.44 -38.47 -42.75
N LEU A 93 -20.69 -38.11 -43.03
CA LEU A 93 -21.61 -37.50 -42.08
C LEU A 93 -22.82 -38.43 -41.99
N GLU A 94 -22.74 -39.46 -41.16
CA GLU A 94 -23.92 -40.25 -40.80
C GLU A 94 -23.78 -40.89 -39.41
N GLY A 95 -24.68 -40.44 -38.52
CA GLY A 95 -25.28 -41.25 -37.47
C GLY A 95 -24.56 -41.28 -36.13
N PHE A 96 -25.08 -40.54 -35.14
CA PHE A 96 -25.37 -41.02 -33.78
C PHE A 96 -26.22 -39.97 -33.06
N GLU A 97 -27.53 -40.03 -33.27
CA GLU A 97 -28.50 -39.65 -32.23
C GLU A 97 -28.67 -40.90 -31.35
N ASP A 98 -28.21 -40.87 -30.09
CA ASP A 98 -29.03 -41.26 -28.93
C ASP A 98 -28.33 -40.98 -27.58
N ASP A 99 -29.10 -40.35 -26.69
CA ASP A 99 -29.11 -40.29 -25.23
C ASP A 99 -27.83 -40.29 -24.34
N GLU A 100 -27.77 -39.21 -23.55
CA GLU A 100 -27.59 -39.20 -22.10
C GLU A 100 -26.28 -39.73 -21.51
N LEU A 101 -25.27 -38.85 -21.45
CA LEU A 101 -24.23 -38.90 -20.42
C LEU A 101 -24.23 -37.57 -19.64
N VAL A 102 -24.68 -37.70 -18.39
CA VAL A 102 -24.57 -36.80 -17.24
C VAL A 102 -23.40 -35.81 -17.34
N GLU A 103 -23.68 -34.54 -17.67
CA GLU A 103 -22.74 -33.45 -17.41
C GLU A 103 -22.92 -32.98 -15.96
N GLU A 104 -22.35 -33.73 -15.03
CA GLU A 104 -22.07 -33.30 -13.67
C GLU A 104 -20.56 -33.11 -13.53
N ASP A 105 -20.06 -31.89 -13.74
CA ASP A 105 -18.88 -31.31 -13.06
C ASP A 105 -18.27 -30.13 -13.84
N GLY A 106 -18.85 -28.94 -13.67
CA GLY A 106 -18.25 -27.75 -14.25
C GLY A 106 -18.84 -26.43 -13.81
N TYR A 107 -19.48 -26.38 -12.64
CA TYR A 107 -19.62 -25.09 -11.95
C TYR A 107 -18.23 -24.73 -11.43
N PHE A 108 -17.38 -24.26 -12.35
CA PHE A 108 -16.35 -23.29 -12.02
C PHE A 108 -17.16 -22.11 -11.48
N GLU A 109 -17.36 -22.11 -10.17
CA GLU A 109 -17.77 -20.93 -9.42
C GLU A 109 -16.76 -19.89 -9.88
N ASP A 110 -17.19 -19.00 -10.78
CA ASP A 110 -16.42 -17.85 -11.21
C ASP A 110 -16.10 -17.11 -9.92
N GLU A 111 -14.96 -17.46 -9.33
CA GLU A 111 -14.38 -16.84 -8.17
C GLU A 111 -14.29 -15.39 -8.58
N TYR A 112 -15.27 -14.62 -8.12
CA TYR A 112 -15.41 -13.21 -8.38
C TYR A 112 -14.20 -12.63 -7.65
N PHE A 113 -13.04 -12.64 -8.31
CA PHE A 113 -11.89 -11.86 -7.93
C PHE A 113 -12.44 -10.44 -7.94
N ALA A 114 -12.85 -9.97 -6.76
CA ALA A 114 -13.20 -8.58 -6.55
C ALA A 114 -11.98 -7.84 -7.09
N GLU A 115 -12.15 -7.20 -8.24
CA GLU A 115 -11.10 -6.46 -8.92
C GLU A 115 -10.48 -5.56 -7.85
N GLU A 116 -9.25 -5.91 -7.44
CA GLU A 116 -8.61 -5.29 -6.28
C GLU A 116 -8.51 -3.80 -6.61
N ALA A 117 -9.39 -3.02 -5.99
CA ALA A 117 -9.55 -1.62 -6.33
C ALA A 117 -8.19 -0.93 -6.18
N GLU A 118 -7.80 -0.15 -7.18
CA GLU A 118 -6.49 0.49 -7.18
C GLU A 118 -6.32 1.31 -5.89
N PRO A 119 -5.20 1.14 -5.15
CA PRO A 119 -5.02 1.81 -3.88
C PRO A 119 -5.01 3.32 -4.06
N PHE A 120 -5.71 4.02 -3.17
CA PHE A 120 -5.69 5.48 -3.08
C PHE A 120 -5.17 5.90 -1.70
N VAL A 121 -4.49 7.04 -1.64
CA VAL A 121 -3.83 7.53 -0.42
C VAL A 121 -4.83 7.59 0.74
N GLY A 122 -4.53 6.89 1.84
CA GLY A 122 -5.35 6.96 3.06
C GLY A 122 -6.52 5.97 3.15
N ASP A 123 -6.60 4.97 2.26
CA ASP A 123 -7.65 3.94 2.25
C ASP A 123 -7.64 2.97 3.47
N GLY A 124 -6.60 3.03 4.32
CA GLY A 124 -6.40 2.10 5.42
C GLY A 124 -5.97 0.69 4.98
N ALA A 125 -5.57 0.53 3.73
CA ALA A 125 -5.11 -0.72 3.11
C ALA A 125 -3.82 -0.50 2.31
N GLY A 126 -3.83 -0.70 0.99
CA GLY A 126 -2.66 -0.55 0.13
C GLY A 126 -2.20 0.90 -0.04
N GLY A 127 -3.09 1.85 0.19
CA GLY A 127 -2.85 3.29 0.23
C GLY A 127 -2.30 3.82 1.55
N GLY A 128 -2.20 2.98 2.57
CA GLY A 128 -1.77 3.35 3.91
C GLY A 128 -2.77 4.22 4.66
N GLY A 129 -2.36 4.75 5.81
CA GLY A 129 -3.15 5.68 6.60
C GLY A 129 -4.21 5.03 7.49
N ILE A 130 -5.14 5.83 8.01
CA ILE A 130 -6.11 5.43 9.03
C ILE A 130 -7.52 5.54 8.45
N SER A 131 -8.26 4.44 8.41
CA SER A 131 -9.66 4.36 7.97
C SER A 131 -10.54 3.80 9.08
N LEU A 132 -11.22 4.67 9.82
CA LEU A 132 -12.12 4.26 10.91
C LEU A 132 -13.55 4.05 10.39
N ALA A 133 -14.24 3.03 10.90
CA ALA A 133 -15.62 2.71 10.56
C ALA A 133 -16.67 3.71 11.11
N GLY A 134 -16.26 4.64 11.98
CA GLY A 134 -17.13 5.62 12.63
C GLY A 134 -17.80 5.10 13.90
N THR A 135 -17.29 4.01 14.48
CA THR A 135 -17.79 3.45 15.73
C THR A 135 -17.20 4.18 16.95
N ALA A 136 -17.85 4.05 18.11
CA ALA A 136 -17.40 4.69 19.34
C ALA A 136 -16.05 4.14 19.85
N TRP A 137 -15.66 2.92 19.46
CA TRP A 137 -14.46 2.23 19.95
C TRP A 137 -13.25 2.39 19.02
N ASP A 138 -13.46 2.80 17.76
CA ASP A 138 -12.41 2.91 16.74
C ASP A 138 -11.17 3.68 17.21
N LYS A 139 -11.40 4.85 17.82
CA LYS A 139 -10.33 5.71 18.32
C LYS A 139 -9.57 5.06 19.46
N LYS A 140 -10.27 4.30 20.31
CA LYS A 140 -9.64 3.61 21.43
C LYS A 140 -8.76 2.45 20.94
N ALA A 141 -9.24 1.69 19.96
CA ALA A 141 -8.45 0.65 19.32
C ALA A 141 -7.18 1.23 18.66
N LEU A 142 -7.31 2.34 17.92
CA LEU A 142 -6.16 3.03 17.32
C LEU A 142 -5.15 3.51 18.38
N GLU A 143 -5.61 4.16 19.45
CA GLU A 143 -4.76 4.61 20.55
C GLU A 143 -3.97 3.45 21.15
N ILE A 144 -4.61 2.30 21.38
CA ILE A 144 -3.94 1.11 21.88
C ILE A 144 -2.89 0.60 20.88
N ALA A 145 -3.18 0.58 19.57
CA ALA A 145 -2.21 0.18 18.55
C ALA A 145 -0.98 1.11 18.54
N GLU A 146 -1.19 2.43 18.71
CA GLU A 146 -0.12 3.42 18.83
C GLU A 146 0.70 3.22 20.11
N GLU A 147 0.08 2.93 21.25
CA GLU A 147 0.82 2.58 22.47
C GLU A 147 1.69 1.32 22.28
N VAL A 148 1.14 0.32 21.60
CA VAL A 148 1.85 -0.92 21.30
C VAL A 148 3.03 -0.65 20.38
N ILE A 149 2.87 0.15 19.32
CA ILE A 149 3.99 0.45 18.41
C ILE A 149 5.13 1.19 19.11
N ILE A 150 4.82 2.07 20.07
CA ILE A 150 5.81 2.78 20.89
C ILE A 150 6.68 1.79 21.70
N SER A 151 6.14 0.64 22.10
CA SER A 151 6.89 -0.38 22.84
C SER A 151 7.98 -1.09 22.03
N PHE A 152 8.03 -0.90 20.71
CA PHE A 152 9.03 -1.47 19.81
C PHE A 152 10.20 -0.50 19.53
N ASP A 153 10.44 0.49 20.40
CA ASP A 153 11.60 1.39 20.35
C ASP A 153 11.80 2.11 19.00
N GLY A 154 10.71 2.36 18.27
CA GLY A 154 10.73 2.99 16.96
C GLY A 154 11.24 2.09 15.82
N GLU A 155 11.41 0.79 16.06
CA GLU A 155 11.75 -0.16 15.01
C GLU A 155 10.57 -0.47 14.10
N LEU A 156 9.36 -0.47 14.65
CA LEU A 156 8.11 -0.71 13.92
C LEU A 156 7.28 0.57 13.81
N GLY A 157 6.47 0.64 12.76
CA GLY A 157 5.51 1.71 12.50
C GLY A 157 4.19 1.14 11.99
N ILE A 158 3.09 1.88 12.20
CA ILE A 158 1.80 1.57 11.58
C ILE A 158 1.80 2.19 10.18
N TYR A 159 1.73 1.34 9.15
CA TYR A 159 1.57 1.77 7.77
C TYR A 159 0.10 2.05 7.44
N ALA A 160 -0.78 1.12 7.83
CA ALA A 160 -2.21 1.25 7.64
C ALA A 160 -2.97 0.72 8.85
N PHE A 161 -4.09 1.36 9.18
CA PHE A 161 -5.00 0.92 10.22
C PHE A 161 -6.44 1.09 9.74
N LYS A 162 -7.22 0.03 9.84
CA LYS A 162 -8.62 0.04 9.43
C LYS A 162 -9.48 -0.66 10.44
N THR A 163 -10.61 -0.04 10.79
CA THR A 163 -11.67 -0.72 11.53
C THR A 163 -12.86 -0.95 10.61
N LEU A 164 -13.62 -2.00 10.91
CA LEU A 164 -14.80 -2.40 10.16
C LEU A 164 -16.01 -2.52 11.11
N LEU A 165 -17.21 -2.38 10.54
CA LEU A 165 -18.46 -2.41 11.31
C LEU A 165 -18.75 -3.77 11.98
N ASN A 166 -18.12 -4.85 11.50
CA ASN A 166 -18.23 -6.20 12.05
C ASN A 166 -17.23 -6.47 13.19
N ALA A 167 -16.83 -5.44 13.94
CA ALA A 167 -15.83 -5.54 15.02
C ALA A 167 -14.51 -6.19 14.56
N ALA A 168 -14.07 -5.87 13.35
CA ALA A 168 -12.79 -6.32 12.82
C ALA A 168 -11.81 -5.15 12.72
N ILE A 169 -10.54 -5.44 12.99
CA ILE A 169 -9.41 -4.53 12.87
C ILE A 169 -8.41 -5.13 11.89
N GLN A 170 -7.99 -4.34 10.92
CA GLN A 170 -6.90 -4.67 10.00
C GLN A 170 -5.76 -3.68 10.24
N VAL A 171 -4.58 -4.20 10.57
CA VAL A 171 -3.38 -3.40 10.81
C VAL A 171 -2.28 -3.87 9.88
N ARG A 172 -1.72 -2.94 9.10
CA ARG A 172 -0.50 -3.17 8.33
C ARG A 172 0.65 -2.51 9.05
N ILE A 173 1.61 -3.29 9.52
CA ILE A 173 2.80 -2.78 10.21
C ILE A 173 4.01 -2.82 9.29
N GLU A 174 4.88 -1.84 9.42
CA GLU A 174 6.15 -1.77 8.69
C GLU A 174 7.32 -1.71 9.65
N ARG A 175 8.49 -2.17 9.18
CA ARG A 175 9.74 -2.02 9.93
C ARG A 175 10.48 -0.79 9.44
N LEU A 176 10.68 0.22 10.29
CA LEU A 176 11.25 1.52 9.89
C LEU A 176 12.76 1.47 9.69
N THR A 177 13.45 0.49 10.28
CA THR A 177 14.92 0.37 10.24
C THR A 177 15.46 -0.24 8.95
N ASN A 178 14.62 -0.85 8.10
CA ASN A 178 15.06 -1.44 6.84
C ASN A 178 14.58 -0.66 5.61
N LYS A 179 15.32 -0.79 4.50
CA LYS A 179 15.02 -0.10 3.24
C LYS A 179 13.73 -0.60 2.58
N SER A 180 13.38 -1.87 2.77
CA SER A 180 12.16 -2.44 2.18
C SER A 180 10.90 -2.08 2.95
N GLY A 181 10.98 -1.74 4.22
CA GLY A 181 9.84 -1.58 5.12
C GLY A 181 9.04 -2.83 5.42
N SER A 182 9.53 -3.99 5.03
CA SER A 182 8.86 -5.25 5.34
C SER A 182 9.20 -5.67 6.76
N PRO A 183 8.20 -5.90 7.63
CA PRO A 183 8.42 -6.56 8.92
C PRO A 183 8.80 -8.03 8.71
N SER A 184 9.47 -8.63 9.69
CA SER A 184 9.67 -10.07 9.75
C SER A 184 8.43 -10.77 10.31
N MET A 185 8.34 -12.10 10.16
CA MET A 185 7.25 -12.88 10.77
C MET A 185 7.22 -12.70 12.30
N THR A 186 8.40 -12.70 12.94
CA THR A 186 8.55 -12.46 14.37
C THR A 186 8.04 -11.07 14.78
N ASP A 187 8.27 -10.04 13.97
CA ASP A 187 7.75 -8.69 14.24
C ASP A 187 6.21 -8.68 14.21
N ILE A 188 5.60 -9.37 13.23
CA ILE A 188 4.13 -9.50 13.10
C ILE A 188 3.54 -10.26 14.30
N GLU A 189 4.13 -11.39 14.67
CA GLU A 189 3.68 -12.20 15.81
C GLU A 189 3.78 -11.42 17.14
N ALA A 190 4.90 -10.71 17.35
CA ALA A 190 5.12 -9.92 18.55
C ALA A 190 4.12 -8.76 18.64
N PHE A 191 3.89 -8.03 17.54
CA PHE A 191 2.90 -6.96 17.51
C PHE A 191 1.49 -7.50 17.73
N SER A 192 1.10 -8.57 17.00
CA SER A 192 -0.22 -9.18 17.09
C SER A 192 -0.54 -9.65 18.51
N THR A 193 0.40 -10.34 19.15
CA THR A 193 0.22 -10.84 20.53
C THR A 193 0.09 -9.71 21.53
N THR A 194 0.94 -8.69 21.42
CA THR A 194 0.94 -7.54 22.35
C THR A 194 -0.33 -6.70 22.18
N TYR A 195 -0.72 -6.43 20.93
CA TYR A 195 -1.92 -5.66 20.64
C TYR A 195 -3.18 -6.39 21.06
N ARG A 196 -3.26 -7.70 20.81
CA ARG A 196 -4.36 -8.55 21.28
C ARG A 196 -4.51 -8.50 22.80
N ALA A 197 -3.43 -8.69 23.55
CA ALA A 197 -3.48 -8.63 25.02
C ALA A 197 -4.00 -7.28 25.55
N ARG A 198 -3.65 -6.16 24.90
CA ARG A 198 -4.16 -4.84 25.27
C ARG A 198 -5.63 -4.62 24.86
N LEU A 199 -6.06 -5.22 23.76
CA LEU A 199 -7.48 -5.21 23.37
C LEU A 199 -8.33 -6.01 24.37
N ASP A 200 -7.86 -7.17 24.84
CA ASP A 200 -8.56 -8.01 25.82
C ASP A 200 -8.74 -7.28 27.18
N GLU A 201 -7.75 -6.48 27.59
CA GLU A 201 -7.85 -5.60 28.77
C GLU A 201 -8.90 -4.50 28.58
N ALA A 202 -8.93 -3.88 27.39
CA ALA A 202 -9.90 -2.86 27.04
C ALA A 202 -11.32 -3.42 26.91
N GLU A 203 -11.47 -4.67 26.45
CA GLU A 203 -12.72 -5.42 26.37
C GLU A 203 -13.27 -5.66 27.78
N THR A 204 -12.42 -6.10 28.71
CA THR A 204 -12.79 -6.29 30.13
C THR A 204 -13.26 -4.98 30.78
N THR A 205 -12.72 -3.85 30.34
CA THR A 205 -13.11 -2.51 30.82
C THR A 205 -14.34 -1.95 30.08
N GLY A 206 -14.85 -2.66 29.06
CA GLY A 206 -15.97 -2.23 28.21
C GLY A 206 -15.64 -1.05 27.29
N SER A 207 -14.36 -0.77 27.06
CA SER A 207 -13.89 0.33 26.20
C SER A 207 -13.87 -0.04 24.72
N VAL A 208 -13.81 -1.33 24.41
CA VAL A 208 -13.95 -1.90 23.07
C VAL A 208 -14.94 -3.07 23.10
N PRO A 209 -15.57 -3.44 21.96
CA PRO A 209 -16.51 -4.56 21.90
C PRO A 209 -15.86 -5.90 22.24
N GLU A 210 -16.69 -6.86 22.63
CA GLU A 210 -16.29 -8.25 22.75
C GLU A 210 -16.07 -8.91 21.39
N ASN A 211 -15.19 -9.91 21.34
CA ASN A 211 -14.93 -10.76 20.16
C ASN A 211 -14.38 -10.01 18.94
N ILE A 212 -13.45 -9.07 19.14
CA ILE A 212 -12.81 -8.34 18.04
C ILE A 212 -11.92 -9.27 17.20
N SER A 213 -12.19 -9.33 15.89
CA SER A 213 -11.29 -9.95 14.93
C SER A 213 -10.08 -9.04 14.65
N LEU A 214 -8.87 -9.58 14.65
CA LEU A 214 -7.65 -8.82 14.32
C LEU A 214 -6.87 -9.53 13.23
N GLU A 215 -6.55 -8.76 12.21
CA GLU A 215 -5.62 -9.13 11.16
C GLU A 215 -4.40 -8.20 11.25
N VAL A 216 -3.20 -8.79 11.33
CA VAL A 216 -1.94 -8.05 11.28
C VAL A 216 -1.15 -8.54 10.08
N SER A 217 -0.76 -7.63 9.20
CA SER A 217 -0.03 -7.96 7.97
C SER A 217 1.04 -6.92 7.65
N SER A 218 1.79 -7.15 6.57
CA SER A 218 2.76 -6.19 6.04
C SER A 218 2.11 -5.27 4.98
N PRO A 219 2.71 -4.13 4.62
CA PRO A 219 2.16 -3.21 3.61
C PRO A 219 2.01 -3.82 2.21
N GLY A 220 2.80 -4.84 1.90
CA GLY A 220 2.87 -5.44 0.56
C GLY A 220 3.85 -4.75 -0.39
N VAL A 221 3.89 -5.29 -1.62
CA VAL A 221 4.79 -4.87 -2.72
C VAL A 221 4.26 -3.69 -3.52
N GLU A 222 2.96 -3.42 -3.48
CA GLU A 222 2.30 -2.34 -4.24
C GLU A 222 1.93 -1.13 -3.37
N ARG A 223 2.53 -1.04 -2.18
CA ARG A 223 2.22 -0.01 -1.20
C ARG A 223 2.41 1.39 -1.80
N VAL A 224 1.53 2.30 -1.41
CA VAL A 224 1.68 3.73 -1.67
C VAL A 224 2.81 4.31 -0.81
N VAL A 225 3.64 5.14 -1.44
CA VAL A 225 4.79 5.84 -0.87
C VAL A 225 4.33 7.16 -0.28
N ARG A 226 4.64 7.43 1.00
CA ARG A 226 4.32 8.72 1.64
C ARG A 226 5.29 9.79 1.14
N ILE A 227 4.75 10.89 0.63
CA ILE A 227 5.54 11.96 0.01
C ILE A 227 5.61 13.17 0.95
N PRO A 228 6.80 13.72 1.22
CA PRO A 228 8.12 13.30 0.75
C PRO A 228 8.82 12.24 1.64
N GLN A 229 8.19 11.82 2.75
CA GLN A 229 8.84 11.12 3.87
C GLN A 229 9.53 9.81 3.47
N ASP A 230 8.92 9.04 2.56
CA ASP A 230 9.40 7.73 2.13
C ASP A 230 10.23 7.78 0.83
N LEU A 231 10.34 8.94 0.17
CA LEU A 231 11.04 9.06 -1.12
C LEU A 231 12.52 8.65 -1.01
N GLU A 232 13.21 9.14 0.04
CA GLU A 232 14.62 8.79 0.27
C GLU A 232 14.80 7.30 0.50
N ARG A 233 13.86 6.68 1.21
CA ARG A 233 13.88 5.26 1.53
C ARG A 233 13.75 4.38 0.29
N PHE A 234 12.91 4.79 -0.65
CA PHE A 234 12.60 4.01 -1.86
C PHE A 234 13.26 4.54 -3.14
N LYS A 235 14.25 5.44 -3.05
CA LYS A 235 14.91 6.05 -4.20
C LYS A 235 15.53 5.07 -5.21
N ASP A 236 15.95 3.90 -4.74
CA ASP A 236 16.56 2.85 -5.56
C ASP A 236 15.52 1.93 -6.24
N ARG A 237 14.22 2.14 -6.00
CA ARG A 237 13.13 1.34 -6.57
C ARG A 237 12.49 2.05 -7.76
N ASN A 238 11.93 1.23 -8.66
CA ASN A 238 11.01 1.74 -9.67
C ASN A 238 9.66 2.04 -9.00
N LEU A 239 9.06 3.14 -9.39
CA LEU A 239 7.84 3.68 -8.82
C LEU A 239 6.82 3.88 -9.93
N TYR A 240 5.61 3.43 -9.71
CA TYR A 240 4.47 3.84 -10.51
C TYR A 240 4.00 5.19 -10.00
N VAL A 241 3.93 6.18 -10.89
CA VAL A 241 3.58 7.57 -10.56
C VAL A 241 2.42 8.01 -11.42
N LYS A 242 1.34 8.46 -10.78
CA LYS A 242 0.28 9.25 -11.40
C LYS A 242 0.45 10.72 -11.01
N TYR A 243 0.37 11.61 -11.97
CA TYR A 243 0.54 13.04 -11.77
C TYR A 243 -0.38 13.84 -12.69
N ALA A 244 -0.78 15.02 -12.22
CA ALA A 244 -1.58 15.97 -12.98
C ALA A 244 -0.68 17.03 -13.59
N THR A 245 -0.97 17.45 -14.82
CA THR A 245 -0.39 18.66 -15.41
C THR A 245 -1.47 19.72 -15.49
N GLU A 246 -1.17 20.94 -15.03
CA GLU A 246 -2.06 22.08 -15.18
C GLU A 246 -2.05 22.56 -16.63
N ALA A 247 -3.24 22.80 -17.19
CA ALA A 247 -3.35 23.37 -18.52
C ALA A 247 -3.07 24.88 -18.44
N VAL A 248 -2.14 25.35 -19.27
CA VAL A 248 -1.64 26.74 -19.27
C VAL A 248 -2.75 27.76 -19.64
N ASP A 249 -3.85 27.32 -20.27
CA ASP A 249 -4.92 28.19 -20.80
C ASP A 249 -6.33 27.88 -20.22
N GLY A 250 -6.45 27.53 -18.93
CA GLY A 250 -7.75 27.36 -18.26
C GLY A 250 -8.55 26.13 -18.70
N GLY A 251 -7.91 25.18 -19.38
CA GLY A 251 -8.47 23.88 -19.72
C GLY A 251 -8.49 22.90 -18.54
N SER A 252 -9.13 21.75 -18.73
CA SER A 252 -9.12 20.64 -17.77
C SER A 252 -7.70 20.12 -17.54
N SER A 253 -7.34 19.82 -16.29
CA SER A 253 -6.11 19.13 -15.95
C SER A 253 -6.02 17.78 -16.67
N SER A 254 -4.89 17.49 -17.29
CA SER A 254 -4.60 16.17 -17.87
C SER A 254 -3.85 15.32 -16.86
N GLU A 255 -4.35 14.13 -16.57
CA GLU A 255 -3.68 13.13 -15.75
C GLU A 255 -2.77 12.26 -16.62
N HIS A 256 -1.58 11.98 -16.09
CA HIS A 256 -0.55 11.18 -16.74
C HIS A 256 -0.03 10.15 -15.76
N ASP A 257 0.37 8.99 -16.27
CA ASP A 257 0.94 7.92 -15.47
C ASP A 257 2.15 7.26 -16.14
N GLY A 258 2.95 6.58 -15.33
CA GLY A 258 4.08 5.82 -15.83
C GLY A 258 4.93 5.20 -14.74
N VAL A 259 5.86 4.34 -15.16
CA VAL A 259 6.84 3.74 -14.27
C VAL A 259 8.15 4.51 -14.39
N PHE A 260 8.60 5.08 -13.27
CA PHE A 260 9.76 5.95 -13.23
C PHE A 260 10.74 5.50 -12.16
N ARG A 261 11.99 5.93 -12.29
CA ARG A 261 12.97 5.93 -11.19
C ARG A 261 13.09 7.36 -10.65
N LEU A 262 13.21 7.49 -9.34
CA LEU A 262 13.51 8.77 -8.73
C LEU A 262 14.98 9.13 -9.02
N ILE A 263 15.23 10.35 -9.49
CA ILE A 263 16.59 10.85 -9.76
C ILE A 263 17.03 11.78 -8.65
N SER A 264 16.17 12.72 -8.28
CA SER A 264 16.37 13.64 -7.18
C SER A 264 15.01 14.15 -6.71
N PHE A 265 14.95 14.56 -5.46
CA PHE A 265 13.82 15.30 -4.92
C PHE A 265 14.35 16.45 -4.09
N ASP A 266 13.66 17.57 -4.14
CA ASP A 266 13.93 18.73 -3.31
C ASP A 266 12.80 18.89 -2.31
N SER A 267 13.11 18.64 -1.03
CA SER A 267 12.15 18.80 0.06
C SER A 267 11.79 20.27 0.32
N GLU A 268 12.66 21.22 -0.03
CA GLU A 268 12.42 22.65 0.16
C GLU A 268 11.73 23.26 -1.06
N GLY A 269 12.25 22.99 -2.26
CA GLY A 269 11.69 23.42 -3.54
C GLY A 269 10.44 22.64 -3.97
N SER A 270 9.98 21.68 -3.15
CA SER A 270 8.72 20.95 -3.35
C SER A 270 8.58 20.36 -4.75
N SER A 271 9.63 19.70 -5.25
CA SER A 271 9.60 19.05 -6.56
C SER A 271 10.40 17.75 -6.61
N CYS A 272 10.03 16.88 -7.56
CA CYS A 272 10.73 15.64 -7.88
C CYS A 272 11.20 15.65 -9.33
N THR A 273 12.38 15.07 -9.55
CA THR A 273 12.91 14.76 -10.87
C THR A 273 12.90 13.25 -11.08
N TRP A 274 12.23 12.83 -12.14
CA TRP A 274 12.01 11.44 -12.51
C TRP A 274 12.76 11.10 -13.78
N GLY A 275 13.23 9.85 -13.89
CA GLY A 275 13.72 9.27 -15.13
C GLY A 275 12.87 8.08 -15.53
N LEU A 276 12.87 7.74 -16.82
CA LEU A 276 12.15 6.55 -17.28
C LEU A 276 12.79 5.29 -16.69
N ALA A 277 11.97 4.44 -16.06
CA ALA A 277 12.42 3.16 -15.53
C ALA A 277 12.69 2.19 -16.69
N ASP A 278 13.78 1.43 -16.60
CA ASP A 278 14.16 0.44 -17.62
C ASP A 278 13.45 -0.91 -17.35
N VAL A 279 12.12 -0.88 -17.43
CA VAL A 279 11.21 -2.01 -17.16
C VAL A 279 10.48 -2.44 -18.43
N ARG A 280 9.99 -3.68 -18.46
CA ARG A 280 9.34 -4.28 -19.65
C ARG A 280 8.21 -3.39 -20.20
N VAL A 281 7.31 -2.92 -19.34
CA VAL A 281 6.16 -2.08 -19.73
C VAL A 281 6.57 -0.78 -20.43
N ASN A 282 7.70 -0.18 -20.06
CA ASN A 282 8.21 1.04 -20.71
C ASN A 282 8.95 0.73 -22.02
N ARG A 283 9.68 -0.39 -22.07
CA ARG A 283 10.38 -0.87 -23.27
C ARG A 283 9.39 -1.23 -24.38
N GLU A 284 8.29 -1.90 -24.04
CA GLU A 284 7.25 -2.30 -24.99
C GLU A 284 6.52 -1.09 -25.58
N LYS A 285 6.15 -0.10 -24.76
CA LYS A 285 5.56 1.18 -25.22
C LYS A 285 6.44 1.91 -26.22
N SER A 286 7.76 1.74 -26.14
CA SER A 286 8.72 2.50 -26.95
C SER A 286 9.39 1.69 -28.07
N GLY A 287 9.16 0.37 -28.14
CA GLY A 287 9.67 -0.46 -29.22
C GLY A 287 9.85 -1.94 -28.84
N LYS A 288 8.82 -2.77 -29.04
CA LYS A 288 8.85 -4.25 -29.06
C LYS A 288 9.80 -4.91 -28.01
N GLY A 289 9.94 -4.33 -26.82
CA GLY A 289 10.79 -4.86 -25.73
C GLY A 289 12.29 -4.56 -25.83
N ARG A 290 12.76 -3.72 -26.77
CA ARG A 290 14.17 -3.32 -26.86
C ARG A 290 14.59 -2.51 -25.63
N PRO A 291 15.85 -2.63 -25.17
CA PRO A 291 16.37 -1.78 -24.11
C PRO A 291 16.20 -0.28 -24.44
N LEU A 292 16.05 0.55 -23.40
CA LEU A 292 15.88 1.99 -23.59
C LEU A 292 17.05 2.61 -24.37
N SER A 293 16.72 3.44 -25.37
CA SER A 293 17.68 4.24 -26.13
C SER A 293 18.38 5.27 -25.24
N LYS A 294 19.52 5.80 -25.72
CA LYS A 294 20.27 6.85 -25.00
C LYS A 294 19.39 8.06 -24.65
N LYS A 295 18.58 8.53 -25.61
CA LYS A 295 17.64 9.65 -25.40
C LYS A 295 16.62 9.36 -24.30
N GLN A 296 16.10 8.13 -24.24
CA GLN A 296 15.14 7.74 -23.21
C GLN A 296 15.78 7.61 -21.82
N LYS A 297 17.02 7.11 -21.74
CA LYS A 297 17.77 7.04 -20.48
C LYS A 297 18.09 8.42 -19.91
N GLU A 298 18.30 9.40 -20.79
CA GLU A 298 18.57 10.80 -20.46
C GLU A 298 17.29 11.63 -20.24
N TRP A 299 16.11 11.12 -20.64
CA TRP A 299 14.84 11.81 -20.45
C TRP A 299 14.56 12.07 -18.96
N ARG A 300 14.01 13.26 -18.68
CA ARG A 300 13.68 13.75 -17.34
C ARG A 300 12.27 14.32 -17.31
N LEU A 301 11.55 14.05 -16.24
CA LEU A 301 10.28 14.69 -15.90
C LEU A 301 10.43 15.38 -14.56
N ASN A 302 10.07 16.66 -14.51
CA ASN A 302 10.00 17.41 -13.25
C ASN A 302 8.54 17.58 -12.87
N THR A 303 8.18 17.17 -11.65
CA THR A 303 6.83 17.33 -11.11
C THR A 303 6.90 18.07 -9.78
N PRO A 304 6.10 19.13 -9.58
CA PRO A 304 5.78 19.65 -8.26
C PRO A 304 5.20 18.54 -7.35
N LEU A 305 5.46 18.58 -6.04
CA LEU A 305 4.96 17.54 -5.11
C LEU A 305 3.42 17.51 -5.03
N ASP A 306 2.78 18.67 -5.15
CA ASP A 306 1.32 18.83 -5.14
C ASP A 306 0.63 18.32 -6.42
N SER A 307 1.38 18.20 -7.52
CA SER A 307 0.90 17.60 -8.77
C SER A 307 0.81 16.07 -8.71
N LEU A 308 1.48 15.43 -7.75
CA LEU A 308 1.49 13.98 -7.61
C LEU A 308 0.15 13.50 -7.03
N ARG A 309 -0.48 12.56 -7.74
CA ARG A 309 -1.77 11.96 -7.34
C ARG A 309 -1.59 10.63 -6.63
N LEU A 310 -0.64 9.83 -7.12
CA LEU A 310 -0.33 8.52 -6.56
C LEU A 310 1.13 8.20 -6.84
N VAL A 311 1.86 7.74 -5.83
CA VAL A 311 3.17 7.12 -6.01
C VAL A 311 3.15 5.80 -5.26
N ARG A 312 3.38 4.69 -5.96
CA ARG A 312 3.45 3.36 -5.35
C ARG A 312 4.66 2.59 -5.84
N LEU A 313 5.12 1.64 -5.04
CA LEU A 313 6.17 0.72 -5.46
C LEU A 313 5.70 -0.04 -6.71
N TYR A 314 6.58 -0.14 -7.71
CA TYR A 314 6.34 -0.94 -8.89
C TYR A 314 7.03 -2.30 -8.77
N SER A 315 6.27 -3.37 -9.03
CA SER A 315 6.79 -4.72 -9.18
C SER A 315 6.56 -5.20 -10.61
N GLU A 316 7.56 -5.84 -11.21
CA GLU A 316 7.31 -6.64 -12.40
C GLU A 316 6.67 -7.95 -11.93
N ILE A 317 5.42 -8.17 -12.30
CA ILE A 317 4.72 -9.45 -12.14
C ILE A 317 5.08 -10.36 -13.31
#